data_AF-A0A9P6Z212-F1
#
_entry.id   AF-A0A9P6Z212-F1
#
_cell.length_a   1.000
_cell.length_b   1.000
_cell.length_c   1.000
_cell.angle_alpha   90.00
_cell.angle_beta   90.00
_cell.angle_gamma   90.00
#
_symmetry.space_group_name_H-M   'P 1'
#
loop_
_entity.id
_entity.type
_entity.pdbx_description
1 polymer ?
#
loop_
_entity_poly.entity_id
_entity_poly.type
_entity_poly.pdbx_seq_one_letter_code
_entity_poly.pdbx_strand_id
1 'polypeptide(L)'
;MAVTTTPTTKAPSHTILGAISSVGVVNLSIRVPKQSPKVRKVQGGRKRKNPEAFNEEAPKDTTADHYMRFIQETLNVLDKYDQMRCFYFIMDNAPIHKQIEDMLNERNRDYKCVFLPPYSPELNPIEQFWALIKRKVRREKLQDTETLQDRIVDAANEVPIEHLRNIIQHSKNQFGNCLNYIPV
;
A
#
# COMPACT_ATOMS: atom_id res chain seq x y z
N MET A 1 14.92 -28.17 -30.32
CA MET A 1 14.71 -27.12 -29.31
C MET A 1 13.39 -27.42 -28.60
N ALA A 2 13.42 -27.74 -27.31
CA ALA A 2 12.21 -28.00 -26.54
C ALA A 2 11.57 -26.66 -26.15
N VAL A 3 10.37 -26.39 -26.66
CA VAL A 3 9.58 -25.21 -26.26
C VAL A 3 8.80 -25.58 -25.02
N THR A 4 9.30 -25.19 -23.85
CA THR A 4 8.58 -25.35 -22.59
C THR A 4 7.60 -24.18 -22.47
N THR A 5 6.30 -24.44 -22.67
CA THR A 5 5.25 -23.46 -22.40
C THR A 5 5.04 -23.38 -20.89
N THR A 6 5.60 -22.36 -20.25
CA THR A 6 5.24 -22.06 -18.85
C THR A 6 3.80 -21.56 -18.82
N PRO A 7 2.87 -22.24 -18.10
CA PRO A 7 1.51 -21.75 -17.96
C PRO A 7 1.52 -20.44 -17.17
N THR A 8 1.27 -19.32 -17.83
CA THR A 8 1.02 -18.04 -17.15
C THR A 8 -0.34 -18.10 -16.46
N THR A 9 -0.33 -18.40 -15.17
CA THR A 9 -1.46 -18.20 -14.27
C THR A 9 -1.49 -16.72 -13.88
N LYS A 10 -2.27 -15.89 -14.60
CA LYS A 10 -2.52 -14.51 -14.18
C LYS A 10 -3.42 -14.54 -12.94
N ALA A 11 -2.81 -14.61 -11.76
CA ALA A 11 -3.49 -14.38 -10.49
C ALA A 11 -3.91 -12.90 -10.36
N PRO A 12 -5.00 -12.59 -9.63
CA PRO A 12 -5.37 -11.20 -9.37
C PRO A 12 -4.29 -10.49 -8.55
N SER A 13 -3.84 -9.33 -9.02
CA SER A 13 -2.96 -8.45 -8.26
C SER A 13 -3.71 -7.87 -7.06
N HIS A 14 -3.03 -7.72 -5.92
CA HIS A 14 -3.57 -7.05 -4.74
C HIS A 14 -2.81 -5.74 -4.58
N THR A 15 -3.53 -4.64 -4.33
CA THR A 15 -2.91 -3.38 -3.93
C THR A 15 -3.05 -3.20 -2.44
N ILE A 16 -1.97 -2.80 -1.78
CA ILE A 16 -1.91 -2.66 -0.34
C ILE A 16 -1.37 -1.27 -0.01
N LEU A 17 -2.09 -0.55 0.84
CA LEU A 17 -1.65 0.70 1.44
C LEU A 17 -1.41 0.44 2.92
N GLY A 18 -0.28 0.92 3.43
CA GLY A 18 0.12 0.74 4.82
C GLY A 18 0.64 2.04 5.40
N ALA A 19 0.39 2.23 6.70
CA ALA A 19 0.95 3.30 7.51
C ALA A 19 1.50 2.67 8.79
N ILE A 20 2.77 2.94 9.09
CA ILE A 20 3.46 2.41 10.26
C ILE A 20 4.04 3.53 11.10
N SER A 21 4.27 3.24 12.37
CA SER A 21 4.88 4.14 13.33
C SER A 21 5.75 3.36 14.32
N SER A 22 6.53 4.07 15.14
CA SER A 22 7.34 3.47 16.21
C SER A 22 6.50 2.88 17.35
N VAL A 23 5.18 3.09 17.34
CA VAL A 23 4.24 2.57 18.33
C VAL A 23 3.36 1.45 17.78
N GLY A 24 3.42 1.16 16.47
CA GLY A 24 2.63 0.10 15.85
C GLY A 24 2.31 0.34 14.37
N VAL A 25 1.65 -0.65 13.76
CA VAL A 25 1.00 -0.51 12.46
C VAL A 25 -0.27 0.33 12.66
N VAL A 26 -0.34 1.49 12.01
CA VAL A 26 -1.42 2.47 12.20
C VAL A 26 -2.64 2.10 11.36
N ASN A 27 -2.43 1.77 10.10
CA ASN A 27 -3.49 1.38 9.18
C ASN A 27 -2.94 0.47 8.08
N LEU A 28 -3.75 -0.49 7.66
CA LEU A 28 -3.45 -1.43 6.58
C LEU A 28 -4.72 -1.65 5.74
N SER A 29 -4.69 -1.22 4.48
CA SER A 29 -5.81 -1.34 3.55
C SER A 29 -5.42 -2.22 2.38
N ILE A 30 -6.16 -3.30 2.16
CA ILE A 30 -5.93 -4.27 1.07
C ILE A 30 -7.09 -4.19 0.09
N ARG A 31 -6.77 -3.99 -1.19
CA ARG A 31 -7.74 -3.94 -2.28
C ARG A 31 -7.44 -4.98 -3.34
N VAL A 32 -8.49 -5.67 -3.78
CA VAL A 32 -8.47 -6.54 -4.95
C VAL A 32 -9.19 -5.81 -6.09
N PRO A 33 -8.58 -5.66 -7.29
CA PRO A 33 -9.28 -5.17 -8.46
C PRO A 33 -10.51 -6.05 -8.73
N LYS A 34 -11.69 -5.43 -8.86
CA LYS A 34 -12.88 -6.15 -9.32
C LYS A 34 -12.61 -6.60 -10.76
N GLN A 35 -12.55 -7.91 -10.99
CA GLN A 35 -12.50 -8.44 -12.36
C GLN A 35 -13.85 -8.12 -13.01
N SER A 36 -13.84 -7.41 -14.14
CA SER A 36 -15.06 -7.21 -14.91
C SER A 36 -15.58 -8.57 -15.40
N PRO A 37 -16.90 -8.84 -15.32
CA PRO A 37 -17.45 -10.08 -15.83
C PRO A 37 -17.14 -10.20 -17.32
N LYS A 38 -16.50 -11.32 -17.71
CA LYS A 38 -16.24 -11.62 -19.12
C LYS A 38 -17.57 -11.80 -19.83
N VAL A 39 -18.07 -10.76 -20.50
CA VAL A 39 -19.20 -10.88 -21.42
C VAL A 39 -18.78 -11.80 -22.56
N ARG A 40 -19.27 -13.05 -22.56
CA ARG A 40 -19.09 -13.97 -23.69
C ARG A 40 -19.89 -13.41 -24.87
N LYS A 41 -19.21 -13.05 -25.96
CA LYS A 41 -19.89 -12.81 -27.24
C LYS A 41 -20.45 -14.15 -27.72
N VAL A 42 -21.78 -14.29 -27.72
CA VAL A 42 -22.46 -15.37 -28.43
C VAL A 42 -22.33 -15.08 -29.94
N GLN A 43 -21.80 -16.03 -30.71
CA GLN A 43 -21.77 -15.91 -32.18
C GLN A 43 -23.21 -15.81 -32.71
N GLY A 44 -23.49 -14.77 -33.50
CA GLY A 44 -24.77 -14.60 -34.23
C GLY A 44 -25.75 -13.56 -33.68
N GLY A 45 -25.51 -12.94 -32.52
CA GLY A 45 -26.40 -11.91 -31.98
C GLY A 45 -26.13 -10.51 -32.55
N ARG A 46 -27.07 -9.92 -33.29
CA ARG A 46 -27.04 -8.49 -33.67
C ARG A 46 -27.12 -7.62 -32.39
N LYS A 47 -26.06 -6.86 -32.11
CA LYS A 47 -26.04 -5.82 -31.06
C LYS A 47 -27.09 -4.74 -31.41
N ARG A 48 -28.21 -4.69 -30.70
CA ARG A 48 -28.90 -3.41 -30.47
C ARG A 48 -28.10 -2.69 -29.37
N LYS A 49 -27.41 -1.60 -29.71
CA LYS A 49 -26.78 -0.74 -28.70
C LYS A 49 -27.92 -0.07 -27.92
N ASN A 50 -28.10 -0.44 -26.65
CA ASN A 50 -28.87 0.37 -25.73
C ASN A 50 -27.95 1.53 -25.27
N PRO A 51 -28.32 2.82 -25.44
CA PRO A 51 -27.43 3.94 -25.15
C PRO A 51 -27.11 4.17 -23.67
N GLU A 52 -27.78 3.48 -22.74
CA GLU A 52 -27.75 3.82 -21.30
C GLU A 52 -26.98 2.85 -20.40
N ALA A 53 -26.19 1.92 -20.95
CA ALA A 53 -25.30 1.11 -20.13
C ALA A 53 -23.97 1.85 -19.92
N PHE A 54 -23.92 2.74 -18.92
CA PHE A 54 -22.68 3.19 -18.31
C PHE A 54 -21.96 1.97 -17.74
N ASN A 55 -20.98 1.43 -18.49
CA ASN A 55 -20.04 0.45 -17.96
C ASN A 55 -19.05 1.22 -17.07
N GLU A 56 -19.36 1.37 -15.78
CA GLU A 56 -18.35 1.69 -14.78
C GLU A 56 -17.40 0.49 -14.66
N GLU A 57 -16.40 0.43 -15.52
CA GLU A 57 -15.26 -0.46 -15.32
C GLU A 57 -14.52 0.03 -14.07
N ALA A 58 -14.67 -0.70 -12.96
CA ALA A 58 -13.99 -0.38 -11.71
C ALA A 58 -12.47 -0.23 -11.96
N PRO A 59 -11.82 0.83 -11.44
CA PRO A 59 -10.41 1.09 -11.70
C PRO A 59 -9.54 -0.11 -11.33
N LYS A 60 -8.67 -0.53 -12.27
CA LYS A 60 -7.67 -1.58 -12.05
C LYS A 60 -6.60 -1.17 -11.05
N ASP A 61 -6.32 0.13 -10.97
CA ASP A 61 -5.25 0.71 -10.16
C ASP A 61 -5.79 1.55 -8.99
N THR A 62 -4.89 1.90 -8.07
CA THR A 62 -5.20 2.82 -6.97
C THR A 62 -5.31 4.24 -7.51
N THR A 63 -6.54 4.72 -7.70
CA THR A 63 -6.83 6.13 -7.95
C THR A 63 -6.43 7.00 -6.75
N ALA A 64 -6.25 8.30 -6.99
CA ALA A 64 -6.04 9.28 -5.93
C ALA A 64 -7.13 9.18 -4.85
N ASP A 65 -8.40 9.03 -5.22
CA ASP A 65 -9.51 8.90 -4.27
C ASP A 65 -9.34 7.75 -3.28
N HIS A 66 -8.85 6.59 -3.73
CA HIS A 66 -8.60 5.45 -2.84
C HIS A 66 -7.50 5.77 -1.83
N TYR A 67 -6.43 6.43 -2.28
CA TYR A 67 -5.36 6.88 -1.41
C TYR A 67 -5.83 7.93 -0.41
N MET A 68 -6.63 8.90 -0.85
CA MET A 68 -7.18 9.95 0.02
C MET A 68 -8.11 9.38 1.08
N ARG A 69 -8.93 8.38 0.73
CA ARG A 69 -9.74 7.63 1.70
C ARG A 69 -8.87 6.92 2.73
N PHE A 70 -7.81 6.25 2.29
CA PHE A 70 -6.87 5.57 3.18
C PHE A 70 -6.21 6.55 4.16
N ILE A 71 -5.78 7.72 3.69
CA ILE A 71 -5.23 8.77 4.56
C ILE A 71 -6.28 9.26 5.56
N GLN A 72 -7.53 9.50 5.12
CA GLN A 72 -8.60 9.91 6.03
C GLN A 72 -8.84 8.89 7.15
N GLU A 73 -8.89 7.60 6.79
CA GLU A 73 -9.03 6.51 7.77
C GLU A 73 -7.83 6.46 8.72
N THR A 74 -6.62 6.67 8.21
CA THR A 74 -5.38 6.73 9.01
C THR A 74 -5.41 7.89 10.00
N LEU A 75 -5.81 9.08 9.57
CA LEU A 75 -5.95 10.26 10.42
C LEU A 75 -6.98 10.01 11.54
N ASN A 76 -8.12 9.42 11.20
CA ASN A 76 -9.15 9.07 12.19
C ASN A 76 -8.65 8.08 13.25
N VAL A 77 -7.68 7.22 12.92
CA VAL A 77 -7.02 6.35 13.91
C VAL A 77 -6.06 7.16 14.76
N LEU A 78 -5.20 7.98 14.15
CA LEU A 78 -4.20 8.80 14.84
C LEU A 78 -4.85 9.78 15.84
N ASP A 79 -5.97 10.38 15.49
CA ASP A 79 -6.67 11.35 16.34
C ASP A 79 -7.23 10.77 17.64
N LYS A 80 -7.35 9.44 17.73
CA LYS A 80 -7.73 8.75 18.97
C LYS A 80 -6.60 8.74 20.00
N TYR A 81 -5.38 9.08 19.59
CA TYR A 81 -4.18 9.03 20.41
C TYR A 81 -3.59 10.43 20.57
N ASP A 82 -3.87 11.08 21.70
CA ASP A 82 -3.38 12.44 21.97
C ASP A 82 -1.84 12.56 21.85
N GLN A 83 -1.10 11.50 22.22
CA GLN A 83 0.36 11.46 22.10
C GLN A 83 0.88 11.46 20.65
N MET A 84 0.01 11.21 19.66
CA MET A 84 0.38 11.17 18.24
C MET A 84 0.05 12.47 17.50
N ARG A 85 -0.50 13.48 18.20
CA ARG A 85 -0.64 14.83 17.64
C ARG A 85 0.72 15.36 17.21
N CYS A 86 0.74 16.10 16.11
CA CYS A 86 1.94 16.71 15.53
C CYS A 86 2.96 15.71 14.96
N PHE A 87 2.56 14.47 14.67
CA PHE A 87 3.42 13.52 13.95
C PHE A 87 3.63 13.94 12.50
N TYR A 88 4.72 13.44 11.92
CA TYR A 88 5.08 13.67 10.53
C TYR A 88 4.73 12.44 9.68
N PHE A 89 4.05 12.67 8.55
CA PHE A 89 3.93 11.68 7.48
C PHE A 89 5.20 11.72 6.63
N ILE A 90 5.97 10.63 6.67
CA ILE A 90 7.15 10.44 5.82
C ILE A 90 6.72 9.61 4.62
N MET A 91 6.90 10.14 3.41
CA MET A 91 6.46 9.51 2.16
C MET A 91 7.53 9.66 1.08
N ASP A 92 7.48 8.79 0.06
CA ASP A 92 8.26 9.00 -1.16
C ASP A 92 7.59 10.08 -2.05
N ASN A 93 8.14 10.30 -3.26
CA ASN A 93 7.60 11.28 -4.20
C ASN A 93 6.56 10.69 -5.17
N ALA A 94 5.87 9.61 -4.82
CA ALA A 94 4.86 9.04 -5.71
C ALA A 94 3.75 10.07 -6.02
N PRO A 95 3.28 10.16 -7.29
CA PRO A 95 2.30 11.18 -7.68
C PRO A 95 1.00 11.20 -6.86
N ILE A 96 0.62 10.05 -6.29
CA ILE A 96 -0.56 9.90 -5.43
C ILE A 96 -0.45 10.69 -4.12
N HIS A 97 0.75 11.03 -3.67
CA HIS A 97 0.97 11.73 -2.39
C HIS A 97 0.76 13.25 -2.49
N LYS A 98 0.65 13.82 -3.69
CA LYS A 98 0.62 15.28 -3.89
C LYS A 98 -0.53 16.01 -3.18
N GLN A 99 -1.65 15.35 -2.96
CA GLN A 99 -2.87 15.97 -2.44
C GLN A 99 -2.98 15.90 -0.90
N ILE A 100 -2.03 15.23 -0.23
CA ILE A 100 -2.14 15.00 1.22
C ILE A 100 -2.02 16.29 2.02
N GLU A 101 -1.12 17.20 1.63
CA GLU A 101 -0.92 18.46 2.35
C GLU A 101 -2.17 19.35 2.29
N ASP A 102 -2.79 19.44 1.11
CA ASP A 102 -4.06 20.17 0.93
C ASP A 102 -5.15 19.61 1.86
N MET A 103 -5.27 18.28 1.94
CA MET A 103 -6.25 17.63 2.82
C MET A 103 -5.99 17.92 4.31
N LEU A 104 -4.72 17.92 4.74
CA LEU A 104 -4.37 18.20 6.14
C LEU A 104 -4.74 19.65 6.51
N ASN A 105 -4.45 20.59 5.61
CA ASN A 105 -4.79 22.01 5.77
C ASN A 105 -6.30 22.24 5.80
N GLU A 106 -7.04 21.69 4.82
CA GLU A 106 -8.51 21.82 4.75
C GLU A 106 -9.23 21.28 5.99
N ARG A 107 -8.66 20.23 6.62
CA ARG A 107 -9.25 19.58 7.79
C ARG A 107 -8.72 20.11 9.12
N ASN A 108 -7.89 21.15 9.08
CA ASN A 108 -7.27 21.78 10.25
C ASN A 108 -6.61 20.74 11.18
N ARG A 109 -5.81 19.84 10.59
CA ARG A 109 -5.10 18.78 11.32
C ARG A 109 -3.64 19.16 11.47
N ASP A 110 -3.11 19.07 12.69
CA ASP A 110 -1.74 19.51 13.02
C ASP A 110 -0.62 18.53 12.56
N TYR A 111 -0.86 17.69 11.56
CA TYR A 111 0.17 16.79 11.01
C TYR A 111 0.96 17.50 9.91
N LYS A 112 2.22 17.09 9.72
CA LYS A 112 3.11 17.64 8.69
C LYS A 112 3.57 16.54 7.74
N CYS A 113 3.87 16.90 6.51
CA CYS A 113 4.42 15.98 5.52
C CYS A 113 5.93 16.20 5.33
N VAL A 114 6.65 15.11 5.14
CA VAL A 114 8.06 15.09 4.77
C VAL A 114 8.22 14.15 3.59
N PHE A 115 8.69 14.70 2.48
CA PHE A 115 8.98 13.93 1.27
C PHE A 115 10.45 13.54 1.25
N LEU A 116 10.71 12.26 1.07
CA LEU A 116 12.07 11.73 0.98
C LEU A 116 12.74 12.12 -0.34
N PRO A 117 14.08 12.15 -0.41
CA PRO A 117 14.79 12.28 -1.68
C PRO A 117 14.35 11.21 -2.69
N PRO A 118 14.32 11.53 -4.01
CA PRO A 118 14.03 10.54 -5.04
C PRO A 118 14.98 9.35 -5.01
N TYR A 119 14.46 8.15 -5.24
CA TYR A 119 15.22 6.90 -5.33
C TYR A 119 16.02 6.53 -4.05
N SER A 120 15.56 6.98 -2.88
CA SER A 120 16.15 6.64 -1.58
C SER A 120 15.29 5.70 -0.73
N PRO A 121 15.07 4.43 -1.16
CA PRO A 121 14.27 3.47 -0.41
C PRO A 121 14.84 3.14 0.99
N GLU A 122 16.16 3.29 1.19
CA GLU A 122 16.85 3.11 2.47
C GLU A 122 16.35 4.08 3.55
N LEU A 123 15.92 5.27 3.14
CA LEU A 123 15.34 6.30 4.02
C LEU A 123 13.86 6.05 4.31
N ASN A 124 13.21 5.13 3.58
CA ASN A 124 11.80 4.83 3.74
C ASN A 124 11.60 3.55 4.60
N PRO A 125 11.24 3.67 5.89
CA PRO A 125 11.14 2.51 6.78
C PRO A 125 10.04 1.52 6.35
N ILE A 126 9.02 1.97 5.59
CA ILE A 126 7.95 1.06 5.15
C ILE A 126 8.45 0.00 4.16
N GLU A 127 9.54 0.27 3.42
CA GLU A 127 10.12 -0.70 2.48
C GLU A 127 10.64 -1.94 3.21
N GLN A 128 11.32 -1.75 4.34
CA GLN A 128 11.79 -2.84 5.18
C GLN A 128 10.62 -3.58 5.85
N PHE A 129 9.58 -2.86 6.28
CA PHE A 129 8.36 -3.47 6.79
C PHE A 129 7.71 -4.40 5.75
N TRP A 130 7.60 -3.94 4.50
CA TRP A 130 7.09 -4.78 3.41
C TRP A 130 8.01 -5.96 3.10
N ALA A 131 9.33 -5.80 3.19
CA ALA A 131 10.27 -6.92 3.04
C ALA A 131 10.02 -8.01 4.09
N LEU A 132 9.76 -7.62 5.35
CA LEU A 132 9.43 -8.57 6.43
C LEU A 132 8.10 -9.30 6.17
N ILE A 133 7.04 -8.57 5.78
CA ILE A 133 5.74 -9.17 5.45
C ILE A 133 5.89 -10.13 4.29
N LYS A 134 6.52 -9.70 3.19
CA LYS A 134 6.76 -10.56 2.01
C LYS A 134 7.50 -11.84 2.40
N ARG A 135 8.50 -11.75 3.29
CA ARG A 135 9.25 -12.90 3.78
C ARG A 135 8.37 -13.86 4.59
N LYS A 136 7.48 -13.36 5.46
CA LYS A 136 6.54 -14.19 6.23
C LYS A 136 5.54 -14.89 5.30
N VAL A 137 4.91 -14.14 4.41
CA VAL A 137 3.91 -14.65 3.46
C VAL A 137 4.48 -15.72 2.52
N ARG A 138 5.77 -15.64 2.15
CA ARG A 138 6.42 -16.61 1.26
C ARG A 138 6.80 -17.95 1.90
N ARG A 139 6.89 -18.02 3.23
CA ARG A 139 7.47 -19.20 3.92
C ARG A 139 6.59 -20.44 3.83
N GLU A 140 5.28 -20.27 3.74
CA GLU A 140 4.31 -21.36 3.80
C GLU A 140 3.32 -21.26 2.64
N LYS A 141 2.78 -22.42 2.22
CA LYS A 141 1.63 -22.42 1.33
C LYS A 141 0.41 -21.94 2.13
N LEU A 142 -0.45 -21.16 1.47
CA LEU A 142 -1.76 -20.83 2.04
C LEU A 142 -2.53 -22.12 2.30
N GLN A 143 -3.21 -22.17 3.44
CA GLN A 143 -4.14 -23.24 3.76
C GLN A 143 -5.41 -23.08 2.92
N ASP A 144 -6.15 -24.16 2.68
CA ASP A 144 -7.36 -24.11 1.84
C ASP A 144 -8.44 -23.15 2.37
N THR A 145 -8.42 -22.86 3.67
CA THR A 145 -9.35 -21.95 4.35
C THR A 145 -8.86 -20.51 4.43
N GLU A 146 -7.63 -20.22 4.02
CA GLU A 146 -6.95 -18.95 4.24
C GLU A 146 -6.80 -18.17 2.93
N THR A 147 -7.16 -16.88 2.95
CA THR A 147 -6.88 -16.00 1.81
C THR A 147 -5.51 -15.34 1.95
N LEU A 148 -4.94 -14.89 0.83
CA LEU A 148 -3.72 -14.09 0.84
C LEU A 148 -3.86 -12.82 1.70
N GLN A 149 -5.06 -12.26 1.78
CA GLN A 149 -5.34 -11.05 2.55
C GLN A 149 -5.21 -11.32 4.05
N ASP A 150 -5.78 -12.44 4.51
CA ASP A 150 -5.72 -12.87 5.91
C ASP A 150 -4.25 -13.05 6.34
N ARG A 151 -3.47 -13.79 5.55
CA ARG A 151 -2.04 -14.01 5.85
C ARG A 151 -1.25 -12.70 5.93
N ILE A 152 -1.59 -11.71 5.10
CA ILE A 152 -0.91 -10.41 5.11
C ILE A 152 -1.28 -9.62 6.37
N VAL A 153 -2.56 -9.61 6.74
CA VAL A 153 -3.04 -8.95 7.96
C VAL A 153 -2.41 -9.59 9.19
N ASP A 154 -2.40 -10.92 9.27
CA ASP A 154 -1.78 -11.66 10.36
C ASP A 154 -0.28 -11.39 10.43
N ALA A 155 0.41 -11.48 9.29
CA ALA A 155 1.84 -11.20 9.22
C ALA A 155 2.18 -9.78 9.70
N ALA A 156 1.34 -8.79 9.40
CA ALA A 156 1.49 -7.41 9.82
C ALA A 156 1.21 -7.23 11.32
N ASN A 157 0.15 -7.83 11.85
CA ASN A 157 -0.23 -7.75 13.26
C ASN A 157 0.77 -8.46 14.19
N GLU A 158 1.40 -9.51 13.70
CA GLU A 158 2.45 -10.23 14.42
C GLU A 158 3.82 -9.53 14.42
N VAL A 159 3.98 -8.38 13.74
CA VAL A 159 5.25 -7.65 13.78
C VAL A 159 5.41 -7.03 15.17
N PRO A 160 6.44 -7.41 15.96
CA PRO A 160 6.65 -6.82 17.27
C PRO A 160 6.95 -5.33 17.17
N ILE A 161 6.49 -4.54 18.14
CA ILE A 161 6.74 -3.08 18.17
C ILE A 161 8.23 -2.77 18.16
N GLU A 162 9.05 -3.57 18.85
CA GLU A 162 10.52 -3.41 18.83
C GLU A 162 11.12 -3.56 17.43
N HIS A 163 10.55 -4.43 16.57
CA HIS A 163 11.00 -4.52 15.18
C HIS A 163 10.67 -3.25 14.40
N LEU A 164 9.48 -2.67 14.59
CA LEU A 164 9.11 -1.41 13.94
C LEU A 164 10.05 -0.28 14.36
N ARG A 165 10.38 -0.19 15.65
CA ARG A 165 11.36 0.77 16.17
C ARG A 165 12.73 0.58 15.55
N ASN A 166 13.20 -0.66 15.44
CA ASN A 166 14.49 -0.98 14.82
C ASN A 166 14.53 -0.60 13.34
N ILE A 167 13.45 -0.85 12.59
CA ILE A 167 13.35 -0.48 11.18
C ILE A 167 13.39 1.04 11.00
N ILE A 168 12.60 1.76 11.79
CA ILE A 168 12.57 3.24 11.75
C ILE A 168 13.94 3.81 12.15
N GLN A 169 14.55 3.26 13.19
CA GLN A 169 15.88 3.67 13.63
C GLN A 169 16.95 3.36 12.58
N HIS A 170 16.85 2.23 11.87
CA HIS A 170 17.74 1.91 10.76
C HIS A 170 17.66 2.98 9.67
N SER A 171 16.47 3.30 9.17
CA SER A 171 16.31 4.36 8.16
C SER A 171 16.80 5.72 8.65
N LYS A 172 16.58 6.04 9.93
CA LYS A 172 17.14 7.26 10.56
C LYS A 172 18.67 7.28 10.52
N ASN A 173 19.32 6.14 10.77
CA ASN A 173 20.78 6.05 10.74
C ASN A 173 21.35 6.24 9.32
N GLN A 174 20.58 5.91 8.29
CA GLN A 174 21.01 6.07 6.90
C GLN A 174 21.15 7.53 6.47
N PHE A 175 20.44 8.47 7.10
CA PHE A 175 20.63 9.90 6.81
C PHE A 175 22.08 10.34 6.99
N GLY A 176 22.78 9.83 8.01
CA GLY A 176 24.20 10.12 8.22
C GLY A 176 25.06 9.61 7.07
N ASN A 177 24.78 8.42 6.56
CA ASN A 177 25.50 7.85 5.43
C ASN A 177 25.24 8.64 4.15
N CYS A 178 23.98 8.98 3.86
CA CYS A 178 23.60 9.78 2.69
C CYS A 178 24.27 11.17 2.71
N LEU A 179 24.27 11.86 3.87
CA LEU A 179 24.90 13.18 4.01
C LEU A 179 26.42 13.14 3.81
N ASN A 180 27.05 12.01 4.12
CA ASN A 180 28.50 11.81 3.98
C ASN A 180 28.88 11.07 2.69
N TYR A 181 27.94 10.86 1.77
CA TYR A 181 28.15 10.12 0.50
C TYR A 181 28.70 8.70 0.71
N ILE A 182 28.34 8.06 1.83
CA ILE A 182 28.68 6.68 2.13
C ILE A 182 27.65 5.78 1.45
N PRO A 183 28.06 4.77 0.65
CA PRO A 183 27.14 3.82 0.05
C PRO A 183 26.29 3.08 1.09
N VAL A 184 25.01 2.91 0.78
CA VAL A 184 24.00 2.27 1.64
C VAL A 184 23.50 0.98 1.03
#